data_AF-A0A662EEP4-F1
#
_entry.id   AF-A0A662EEP4-F1
#
_cell.length_a   1.000
_cell.length_b   1.000
_cell.length_c   1.000
_cell.angle_alpha   90.00
_cell.angle_beta   90.00
_cell.angle_gamma   90.00
#
_symmetry.space_group_name_H-M   'P 1'
#
loop_
_entity.id
_entity.type
_entity.pdbx_description
1 polymer ?
#
loop_
_entity_poly.entity_id
_entity_poly.type
_entity_poly.pdbx_seq_one_letter_code
_entity_poly.pdbx_strand_id
1 'polypeptide(L)' 'EFKKRLKDAGLLTRDAREVERKKYGRRKARKKEQYSKR' A
#
# COMPACT_ATOMS: atom_id res chain seq x y z
N GLU A 1 22.87 -20.55 12.77
CA GLU A 1 21.74 -21.13 13.54
C GLU A 1 20.53 -20.20 13.67
N PHE A 2 20.70 -18.95 14.12
CA PHE A 2 19.57 -18.04 14.33
C PHE A 2 18.83 -17.57 13.07
N LYS A 3 19.47 -17.64 11.89
CA LYS A 3 18.87 -17.23 10.62
C LYS A 3 17.50 -17.87 10.35
N LYS A 4 17.32 -19.16 10.72
CA LYS A 4 16.04 -19.86 10.55
C LYS A 4 14.96 -19.26 11.47
N ARG A 5 15.25 -19.15 12.76
CA ARG A 5 14.34 -18.56 13.77
C ARG A 5 13.94 -17.12 13.43
N LEU A 6 14.88 -16.30 12.95
CA LEU A 6 14.63 -14.91 12.57
C LEU A 6 13.80 -14.78 11.28
N LYS A 7 13.99 -15.70 10.33
CA LYS A 7 13.18 -15.76 9.10
C LYS A 7 11.75 -16.18 9.41
N ASP A 8 11.58 -17.20 10.26
CA ASP A 8 10.25 -17.68 10.69
C ASP A 8 9.50 -16.60 11.48
N ALA A 9 10.21 -15.78 12.25
CA ALA A 9 9.66 -14.62 12.96
C ALA A 9 9.42 -13.37 12.09
N GLY A 10 9.76 -13.40 10.78
CA GLY A 10 9.53 -12.26 9.87
C GLY A 10 10.45 -11.05 10.08
N LEU A 11 11.52 -11.17 10.87
CA LEU A 11 12.42 -10.05 11.23
C LEU A 11 13.46 -9.72 10.15
N LEU A 12 13.56 -10.56 9.12
CA LEU A 12 14.51 -10.39 8.02
C LEU A 12 13.86 -9.82 6.75
N THR A 13 12.54 -9.61 6.75
CA THR A 13 11.81 -9.07 5.60
C THR A 13 11.64 -7.56 5.71
N ARG A 14 11.96 -6.84 4.64
CA ARG A 14 11.62 -5.41 4.52
C ARG A 14 10.18 -5.27 4.04
N ASP A 15 9.43 -4.36 4.66
CA ASP A 15 8.15 -3.93 4.13
C ASP A 15 8.34 -3.10 2.85
N ALA A 16 7.86 -3.60 1.73
CA ALA A 16 7.95 -2.94 0.43
C ALA A 16 6.73 -2.05 0.13
N ARG A 17 5.79 -1.88 1.07
CA ARG A 17 4.60 -1.05 0.86
C ARG A 17 5.00 0.41 0.69
N GLU A 18 4.47 1.02 -0.37
CA GLU A 18 4.63 2.44 -0.66
C GLU A 18 3.27 3.12 -0.84
N VAL A 19 3.25 4.43 -0.66
CA VAL A 19 2.03 5.23 -0.81
C VAL A 19 1.62 5.28 -2.27
N GLU A 20 0.37 4.88 -2.56
CA GLU A 20 -0.17 5.01 -3.90
C GLU A 20 -0.27 6.48 -4.34
N ARG A 21 0.19 6.78 -5.55
CA ARG A 21 0.07 8.12 -6.14
C ARG A 21 -1.39 8.53 -6.38
N LYS A 22 -1.63 9.84 -6.39
CA LYS A 22 -2.89 10.41 -6.90
C LYS A 22 -3.02 10.12 -8.40
N LYS A 23 -4.19 9.62 -8.81
CA LYS A 23 -4.55 9.39 -10.23
C LYS A 23 -5.28 10.61 -10.77
N TYR A 24 -5.09 10.93 -12.05
CA TYR A 24 -5.79 12.03 -12.71
C TYR A 24 -7.32 11.80 -12.66
N GLY A 25 -8.10 12.88 -12.55
CA GLY A 25 -9.55 12.80 -12.40
C GLY A 25 -10.04 12.19 -11.07
N ARG A 26 -9.15 11.94 -10.10
CA ARG A 26 -9.51 11.46 -8.76
C ARG A 26 -9.06 12.43 -7.68
N ARG A 27 -9.84 12.50 -6.60
CA ARG A 27 -9.52 13.34 -5.43
C ARG A 27 -8.30 12.82 -4.66
N LYS A 28 -8.12 11.49 -4.61
CA LYS A 28 -6.97 10.78 -4.00
C LYS A 28 -6.59 9.57 -4.86
N ALA A 29 -5.67 8.72 -4.39
CA ALA A 29 -5.26 7.50 -5.11
C ALA A 29 -6.46 6.65 -5.61
N ARG A 30 -7.49 6.49 -4.74
CA ARG A 30 -8.69 5.71 -5.07
C ARG A 30 -10.02 6.49 -5.02
N LYS A 31 -10.09 7.62 -4.31
CA LYS A 31 -11.33 8.40 -4.10
C LYS A 31 -11.84 9.05 -5.38
N LYS A 32 -13.04 8.66 -5.82
CA LYS A 32 -13.76 9.26 -6.95
C LYS A 32 -14.48 10.55 -6.52
N GLU A 33 -14.82 11.37 -7.50
CA GLU A 33 -15.77 12.47 -7.30
C GLU A 33 -17.19 11.94 -7.27
N GLN A 34 -18.09 12.64 -6.56
CA GLN A 34 -19.51 12.30 -6.57
C GLN A 34 -20.11 12.77 -7.89
N TYR A 35 -20.76 11.86 -8.62
CA TYR A 35 -21.52 12.21 -9.82
C TYR A 35 -22.86 12.84 -9.41
N SER A 36 -23.13 14.05 -9.88
CA SER A 36 -24.45 14.68 -9.80
C SER A 36 -25.18 14.47 -11.11
N LYS A 37 -26.16 13.55 -11.10
CA LYS A 37 -27.07 13.37 -12.24
C LYS A 37 -27.96 14.61 -12.37
N ARG A 38 -28.31 14.98 -13.60
CA ARG A 38 -29.29 16.01 -13.93
C ARG A 38 -30.66 15.38 -14.07
#